data_AF-A0A1F2PAZ5-F1
#
_entry.id   AF-A0A1F2PAZ5-F1
#
_cell.length_a   1.000
_cell.length_b   1.000
_cell.length_c   1.000
_cell.angle_alpha   90.00
_cell.angle_beta   90.00
_cell.angle_gamma   90.00
#
_symmetry.space_group_name_H-M   'P 1'
#
loop_
_entity.id
_entity.type
_entity.pdbx_description
1 polymer ?
#
loop_
_entity_poly.entity_id
_entity_poly.type
_entity_poly.pdbx_seq_one_letter_code
_entity_poly.pdbx_strand_id
1 'polypeptide(L)' 'MRVVVADEAVPFVRDGRSAFAKHVVAVDDAIRPFDEVLIVDRFDNLIGTGKALLSACEITSFMRGVAVDVRSGTGGN' A
#
# COMPACT_ATOMS: atom_id res chain seq x y z
N MET A 1 0.25 6.12 -9.43
CA MET A 1 1.03 5.27 -8.51
C MET A 1 0.11 4.84 -7.39
N ARG A 2 -0.72 3.83 -7.66
CA ARG A 2 -1.70 3.24 -6.74
C ARG A 2 -1.23 1.87 -6.27
N VAL A 3 -1.51 1.58 -5.01
CA VAL A 3 -1.35 0.28 -4.37
C VAL A 3 -2.69 -0.11 -3.79
N VAL A 4 -3.30 -1.16 -4.35
CA VAL A 4 -4.58 -1.69 -3.91
C VAL A 4 -4.34 -2.73 -2.84
N VAL A 5 -4.95 -2.57 -1.66
CA VAL A 5 -4.81 -3.52 -0.55
C VAL A 5 -6.09 -4.34 -0.34
N ALA A 6 -5.92 -5.54 0.21
CA ALA A 6 -7.03 -6.39 0.66
C ALA A 6 -7.78 -5.75 1.84
N ASP A 7 -9.07 -6.05 1.95
CA ASP A 7 -9.95 -5.47 2.98
C ASP A 7 -9.46 -5.72 4.41
N GLU A 8 -8.77 -6.84 4.63
CA GLU A 8 -8.14 -7.20 5.90
C GLU A 8 -7.06 -6.18 6.34
N ALA A 9 -6.39 -5.54 5.40
CA ALA A 9 -5.32 -4.56 5.67
C ALA A 9 -5.85 -3.13 5.82
N VAL A 10 -7.03 -2.83 5.28
CA VAL A 10 -7.66 -1.50 5.31
C VAL A 10 -7.66 -0.85 6.71
N PRO A 11 -8.15 -1.49 7.79
CA PRO A 11 -8.19 -0.83 9.09
C PRO A 11 -6.79 -0.45 9.61
N PHE A 12 -5.79 -1.30 9.37
CA PHE A 12 -4.42 -1.04 9.80
C PHE A 12 -3.79 0.13 9.03
N VAL A 13 -4.04 0.22 7.72
CA VAL A 13 -3.56 1.33 6.89
C VAL A 13 -4.25 2.64 7.29
N ARG A 14 -5.56 2.62 7.60
CA ARG A 14 -6.29 3.80 8.09
C ARG A 14 -5.71 4.35 9.39
N ASP A 15 -5.22 3.48 10.25
CA ASP A 15 -4.53 3.83 11.50
C ASP A 15 -3.07 4.29 11.28
N GLY A 16 -2.61 4.39 10.03
CA GLY A 16 -1.25 4.81 9.69
C GLY A 16 -0.20 3.70 9.81
N ARG A 17 -0.60 2.43 9.97
CA ARG A 17 0.34 1.30 10.01
C ARG A 17 0.78 0.89 8.61
N SER A 18 2.00 0.40 8.49
CA SER A 18 2.59 0.00 7.21
C SER A 18 1.80 -1.09 6.47
N ALA A 19 1.77 -1.03 5.14
CA ALA A 19 1.13 -2.04 4.29
C ALA A 19 2.14 -3.13 3.90
N PHE A 20 1.80 -4.40 4.14
CA PHE A 20 2.66 -5.54 3.81
C PHE A 20 2.38 -6.09 2.40
N ALA A 21 3.41 -6.57 1.72
CA ALA A 21 3.30 -7.08 0.34
C ALA A 21 2.25 -8.18 0.18
N LYS A 22 2.14 -9.11 1.15
CA LYS A 22 1.13 -10.18 1.15
C LYS A 22 -0.33 -9.71 1.14
N HIS A 23 -0.58 -8.44 1.46
CA HIS A 23 -1.93 -7.86 1.46
C HIS A 23 -2.17 -6.94 0.26
N VAL A 24 -1.18 -6.76 -0.63
CA VAL A 24 -1.38 -6.01 -1.87
C VAL A 24 -2.04 -6.93 -2.89
N VAL A 25 -3.15 -6.48 -3.46
CA VAL A 25 -3.91 -7.24 -4.48
C VAL A 25 -3.66 -6.73 -5.89
N ALA A 26 -3.28 -5.46 -6.05
CA ALA A 26 -2.86 -4.87 -7.32
C ALA A 26 -1.95 -3.66 -7.06
N VAL A 27 -1.08 -3.36 -8.02
CA VAL A 27 -0.09 -2.27 -7.94
C VAL A 27 0.16 -1.71 -9.34
N ASP A 28 0.34 -0.39 -9.47
CA ASP A 28 0.75 0.21 -10.74
C ASP A 28 2.20 -0.22 -11.10
N ASP A 29 2.42 -0.79 -12.30
CA ASP A 29 3.71 -1.34 -12.75
C ASP A 29 4.88 -0.34 -12.78
N ALA A 30 4.56 0.95 -12.84
CA ALA A 30 5.54 2.02 -12.87
C ALA A 30 6.14 2.32 -11.49
N ILE A 31 5.57 1.79 -10.40
CA ILE A 31 6.05 2.04 -9.03
C ILE A 31 7.47 1.54 -8.85
N ARG A 32 8.32 2.39 -8.29
CA ARG A 32 9.69 2.11 -7.87
C ARG A 32 9.84 2.30 -6.37
N PRO A 33 10.86 1.67 -5.76
CA PRO A 33 11.19 1.93 -4.36
C PRO A 33 11.41 3.43 -4.15
N PHE A 34 10.88 3.91 -3.03
CA PHE A 34 10.87 5.30 -2.58
C PHE A 34 9.88 6.24 -3.28
N ASP A 35 9.06 5.76 -4.22
CA ASP A 35 7.98 6.55 -4.79
C ASP A 35 6.88 6.85 -3.77
N GLU A 36 6.26 8.03 -3.90
CA GLU A 36 5.00 8.34 -3.23
C GLU A 36 3.85 7.59 -3.89
N VAL A 37 3.06 6.90 -3.07
CA VAL A 37 1.96 6.08 -3.53
C VAL A 37 0.66 6.39 -2.79
N LEU A 38 -0.44 6.24 -3.53
CA LEU A 38 -1.80 6.24 -2.99
C LEU A 38 -2.17 4.81 -2.63
N ILE A 39 -2.62 4.60 -1.39
CA ILE A 39 -3.08 3.30 -0.93
C ILE A 39 -4.60 3.31 -0.97
N VAL A 40 -5.17 2.40 -1.75
CA VAL A 40 -6.62 2.33 -2.00
C VAL A 40 -7.18 0.96 -1.66
N ASP A 41 -8.49 0.89 -1.40
CA ASP A 41 -9.20 -0.38 -1.33
C ASP A 41 -9.63 -0.86 -2.74
N ARG A 42 -10.28 -2.02 -2.81
CA ARG A 42 -10.78 -2.60 -4.07
C ARG A 42 -11.81 -1.75 -4.81
N PHE A 43 -12.40 -0.75 -4.15
CA PHE A 43 -13.38 0.17 -4.70
C PHE A 43 -12.76 1.51 -5.09
N ASP A 44 -11.42 1.59 -5.10
CA ASP A 44 -10.62 2.79 -5.40
C ASP A 44 -10.82 3.92 -4.36
N ASN A 45 -11.32 3.60 -3.16
CA ASN A 45 -11.38 4.59 -2.08
C ASN A 45 -9.98 4.79 -1.51
N LEU A 46 -9.58 6.06 -1.31
CA LEU A 46 -8.33 6.39 -0.64
C LEU A 46 -8.38 5.95 0.82
N ILE A 47 -7.37 5.19 1.24
CA ILE A 47 -7.19 4.67 2.60
C ILE A 47 -6.00 5.34 3.30
N GLY A 48 -5.01 5.77 2.52
CA GLY A 48 -3.85 6.48 3.03
C GLY A 48 -2.82 6.78 1.94
N THR A 49 -1.73 7.40 2.36
CA THR A 49 -0.57 7.70 1.52
C THR A 49 0.71 7.20 2.19
N GLY A 50 1.72 6.92 1.39
CA GLY A 50 2.98 6.43 1.90
C GLY A 50 4.05 6.32 0.85
N LYS A 51 5.18 5.77 1.27
CA LYS A 51 6.35 5.55 0.44
C LYS A 51 6.47 4.07 0.10
N ALA A 52 6.53 3.74 -1.18
CA ALA A 52 6.83 2.37 -1.59
C ALA A 52 8.24 1.98 -1.09
N LEU A 53 8.37 0.81 -0.49
CA LEU A 53 9.68 0.24 -0.13
C LEU A 53 10.14 -0.84 -1.11
N LEU A 54 9.19 -1.34 -1.90
CA LEU A 54 9.40 -2.36 -2.92
C LEU A 54 8.87 -1.84 -4.26
N SER A 55 9.48 -2.29 -5.35
CA SER A 55 8.97 -2.07 -6.70
C SER A 55 7.70 -2.89 -6.97
N ALA A 56 6.95 -2.54 -8.01
CA ALA A 56 5.77 -3.31 -8.41
C ALA A 56 6.08 -4.79 -8.62
N CYS A 57 7.18 -5.11 -9.33
CA CYS A 57 7.62 -6.49 -9.58
C CYS A 57 7.91 -7.27 -8.29
N GLU A 58 8.54 -6.61 -7.31
CA GLU A 58 8.84 -7.21 -6.01
C GLU A 58 7.55 -7.42 -5.21
N ILE A 59 6.65 -6.44 -5.17
CA ILE A 59 5.36 -6.54 -4.47
C ILE A 59 4.53 -7.71 -5.01
N THR A 60 4.48 -7.89 -6.33
CA THR A 60 3.73 -8.99 -6.96
C THR A 60 4.40 -10.35 -6.78
N SER A 61 5.73 -10.39 -6.63
CA SER A 61 6.50 -11.64 -6.54
C SER A 61 6.72 -12.12 -5.10
N PHE A 62 6.73 -11.20 -4.12
CA PHE A 62 7.04 -11.51 -2.72
C PHE A 62 5.79 -11.56 -1.83
N MET A 63 5.68 -12.63 -1.03
CA MET A 63 4.68 -12.76 0.03
C MET A 63 5.17 -12.27 1.41
N ARG A 64 6.28 -11.53 1.46
CA ARG A 64 6.92 -11.09 2.71
C ARG A 64 7.49 -9.68 2.56
N GLY A 65 7.60 -8.98 3.68
CA GLY A 65 8.13 -7.62 3.74
C GLY A 65 7.06 -6.53 3.69
N VAL A 66 7.48 -5.32 4.04
CA VAL A 66 6.66 -4.11 3.97
C VAL A 66 6.69 -3.59 2.54
N ALA A 67 5.53 -3.47 1.90
CA ALA A 67 5.40 -2.92 0.56
C ALA A 67 5.37 -1.38 0.58
N VAL A 68 4.63 -0.81 1.54
CA VAL A 68 4.48 0.64 1.68
C VAL A 68 4.65 1.04 3.14
N ASP A 69 5.55 1.99 3.36
CA ASP A 69 5.69 2.70 4.62
C ASP A 69 4.64 3.82 4.67
N VAL A 70 3.59 3.62 5.46
CA VAL A 70 2.43 4.52 5.51
C VAL A 70 2.78 5.75 6.34
N ARG A 71 2.50 6.94 5.79
CA ARG A 71 2.73 8.22 6.47
C ARG A 71 1.46 8.80 7.05
N SER A 72 0.35 8.65 6.34
CA SER A 72 -0.94 9.19 6.75
C SER A 72 -2.05 8.26 6.29
N GLY A 73 -2.84 7.75 7.24
CA GLY A 73 -4.06 7.02 6.97
C GLY A 73 -5.27 7.96 7.05
N THR A 74 -6.36 7.62 6.38
CA THR A 74 -7.60 8.42 6.40
C THR A 74 -8.42 8.27 7.68
N GLY A 75 -8.01 7.38 8.61
CA GLY A 75 -8.68 7.17 9.89
C GLY A 75 -8.13 8.01 11.05
N GLY A 76 -7.02 8.74 10.83
CA GLY A 76 -6.44 9.64 11.83
C GLY A 76 -7.03 11.04 11.77
N ASN A 77 -7.39 11.59 12.93
CA ASN A 77 -7.62 13.03 13.13
C ASN A 77 -6.32 13.82 12.98
#